data_AF-A0A6P8IS42-F1
#
_entry.id   AF-A0A6P8IS42-F1
#
_cell.length_a   1.000
_cell.length_b   1.000
_cell.length_c   1.000
_cell.angle_alpha   90.00
_cell.angle_beta   90.00
_cell.angle_gamma   90.00
#
_symmetry.space_group_name_H-M   'P 1'
#
loop_
_entity.id
_entity.type
_entity.pdbx_description
1 polymer ?
#
loop_
_entity_poly.entity_id
_entity_poly.type
_entity_poly.pdbx_seq_one_letter_code
_entity_poly.pdbx_strand_id
1 'polypeptide(L)'
;MLVIAVLCLAATALAAQDFSCNFDSGNCGFIQRTDDKFDWTRQFGDTPSWDTGPFTDASGSGHYMYTEASYPRRPGDNAKIETPKAYSFDGGNKCLRFYYYMYGADMGTLKVYVGNKMIFEDYGDLGEFWYTADFFVPVSQGTHKIIFEGIIGSGYRSDIAIDDIVLEDCSSSNTPPPPPPTQAPTPPPPTQAPTPPPPVTDGATPPPPSVAKEN
;
A
#
# COMPACT_ATOMS: atom_id res chain seq x y z
N MET A 1 -3.00 -16.64 63.31
CA MET A 1 -3.74 -16.32 62.07
C MET A 1 -2.72 -15.92 61.02
N LEU A 2 -2.46 -16.79 60.04
CA LEU A 2 -1.58 -16.50 58.92
C LEU A 2 -2.47 -16.06 57.76
N VAL A 3 -2.34 -14.81 57.31
CA VAL A 3 -3.11 -14.29 56.17
C VAL A 3 -2.30 -14.59 54.92
N ILE A 4 -2.69 -15.62 54.17
CA ILE A 4 -2.10 -15.89 52.86
C ILE A 4 -2.72 -14.88 51.89
N ALA A 5 -1.94 -13.83 51.56
CA ALA A 5 -2.29 -12.93 50.47
C ALA A 5 -2.13 -13.69 49.15
N VAL A 6 -3.25 -14.08 48.55
CA VAL A 6 -3.28 -14.56 47.16
C VAL A 6 -2.99 -13.34 46.28
N LEU A 7 -1.73 -13.14 45.90
CA LEU A 7 -1.40 -12.26 44.79
C LEU A 7 -1.97 -12.89 43.52
N CYS A 8 -3.11 -12.38 43.08
CA CYS A 8 -3.60 -12.63 41.73
C CYS A 8 -2.69 -11.85 40.77
N LEU A 9 -1.66 -12.52 40.26
CA LEU A 9 -0.92 -12.03 39.10
C LEU A 9 -1.88 -12.09 37.92
N ALA A 10 -2.43 -10.94 37.53
CA ALA A 10 -3.08 -10.80 36.23
C ALA A 10 -2.00 -11.05 35.18
N ALA A 11 -1.97 -12.24 34.60
CA ALA A 11 -1.18 -12.50 33.41
C ALA A 11 -1.75 -11.61 32.31
N THR A 12 -1.04 -10.55 31.94
CA THR A 12 -1.29 -9.86 30.68
C THR A 12 -1.03 -10.89 29.58
N ALA A 13 -2.10 -11.42 28.99
CA ALA A 13 -1.98 -12.21 27.77
C ALA A 13 -1.35 -11.28 26.72
N LEU A 14 -0.11 -11.58 26.31
CA LEU A 14 0.41 -11.02 25.07
C LEU A 14 -0.55 -11.47 23.97
N ALA A 15 -1.06 -10.53 23.17
CA ALA A 15 -1.75 -10.89 21.94
C ALA A 15 -0.84 -11.81 21.14
N ALA A 16 -1.32 -13.01 20.82
CA ALA A 16 -0.54 -13.94 20.00
C ALA A 16 -0.53 -13.38 18.57
N GLN A 17 0.63 -12.88 18.13
CA GLN A 17 0.82 -12.43 16.76
C GLN A 17 1.03 -13.63 15.85
N ASP A 18 0.12 -13.84 14.90
CA ASP A 18 0.16 -14.94 13.96
C ASP A 18 1.05 -14.63 12.75
N PHE A 19 1.05 -13.37 12.32
CA PHE A 19 1.78 -12.89 11.16
C PHE A 19 2.09 -11.40 11.27
N SER A 20 3.27 -11.02 10.78
CA SER A 20 3.68 -9.63 10.61
C SER A 20 4.57 -9.50 9.38
N CYS A 21 4.35 -8.46 8.57
CA CYS A 21 5.16 -8.16 7.41
C CYS A 21 5.16 -6.66 7.10
N ASN A 22 6.34 -6.05 7.16
CA ASN A 22 6.60 -4.65 6.81
C ASN A 22 7.42 -4.51 5.51
N PHE A 23 7.57 -5.60 4.78
CA PHE A 23 8.32 -5.73 3.53
C PHE A 23 9.80 -5.27 3.49
N ASP A 24 10.40 -4.75 4.56
CA ASP A 24 11.75 -4.15 4.53
C ASP A 24 12.89 -5.08 4.14
N SER A 25 12.80 -6.35 4.54
CA SER A 25 13.83 -7.36 4.28
C SER A 25 13.45 -8.34 3.16
N GLY A 26 12.29 -8.14 2.53
CA GLY A 26 11.74 -9.02 1.51
C GLY A 26 10.22 -9.12 1.58
N ASN A 27 9.60 -9.99 0.79
CA ASN A 27 8.15 -10.09 0.73
C ASN A 27 7.50 -10.94 1.83
N CYS A 28 8.24 -11.32 2.88
CA CYS A 28 7.78 -12.21 3.97
C CYS A 28 7.18 -13.55 3.51
N GLY A 29 7.50 -13.99 2.28
CA GLY A 29 6.91 -15.18 1.67
C GLY A 29 5.52 -15.00 1.09
N PHE A 30 5.02 -13.76 0.94
CA PHE A 30 3.80 -13.49 0.16
C PHE A 30 3.91 -14.14 -1.22
N ILE A 31 2.79 -14.69 -1.67
CA ILE A 31 2.68 -15.43 -2.92
C ILE A 31 1.82 -14.61 -3.87
N GLN A 32 2.32 -14.33 -5.07
CA GLN A 32 1.53 -13.76 -6.17
C GLN A 32 0.55 -14.82 -6.65
N ARG A 33 -0.72 -14.44 -6.84
CA ARG A 33 -1.67 -15.34 -7.48
C ARG A 33 -1.46 -15.31 -8.99
N THR A 34 -2.20 -16.19 -9.68
CA THR A 34 -2.12 -16.33 -11.15
C THR A 34 -3.51 -16.29 -11.79
N ASP A 35 -4.54 -16.04 -10.98
CA ASP A 35 -5.94 -15.88 -11.38
C ASP A 35 -6.35 -14.40 -11.47
N ASP A 36 -5.39 -13.55 -11.82
CA ASP A 36 -5.45 -12.10 -11.94
C ASP A 36 -4.75 -11.65 -13.25
N LYS A 37 -4.48 -10.34 -13.40
CA LYS A 37 -3.95 -9.75 -14.64
C LYS A 37 -2.48 -9.38 -14.55
N PHE A 38 -1.98 -9.11 -13.35
CA PHE A 38 -0.59 -8.73 -13.09
C PHE A 38 -0.24 -8.90 -11.61
N ASP A 39 1.03 -8.67 -11.28
CA ASP A 39 1.58 -8.90 -9.95
C ASP A 39 1.76 -7.59 -9.17
N TRP A 40 1.66 -7.69 -7.85
CA TRP A 40 2.15 -6.65 -6.95
C TRP A 40 3.67 -6.54 -7.03
N THR A 41 4.23 -5.34 -6.90
CA THR A 41 5.67 -5.12 -6.94
C THR A 41 6.13 -4.58 -5.60
N ARG A 42 7.31 -5.04 -5.13
CA ARG A 42 7.94 -4.49 -3.94
C ARG A 42 8.75 -3.26 -4.33
N GLN A 43 8.52 -2.14 -3.67
CA GLN A 43 9.16 -0.87 -4.01
C GLN A 43 9.84 -0.24 -2.80
N PHE A 44 10.87 0.56 -3.09
CA PHE A 44 11.53 1.46 -2.14
C PHE A 44 11.36 2.90 -2.65
N GLY A 45 10.99 3.82 -1.76
CA GLY A 45 10.85 5.24 -2.12
C GLY A 45 9.60 5.54 -2.94
N ASP A 46 9.72 6.44 -3.92
CA ASP A 46 8.62 6.93 -4.75
C ASP A 46 8.13 5.89 -5.75
N THR A 47 6.83 5.91 -6.06
CA THR A 47 6.32 5.21 -7.25
C THR A 47 6.86 5.89 -8.52
N PRO A 48 7.13 5.13 -9.60
CA PRO A 48 7.69 5.70 -10.84
C PRO A 48 6.76 6.69 -11.55
N SER A 49 5.46 6.63 -11.28
CA SER A 49 4.42 7.42 -11.94
C SER A 49 4.17 8.75 -11.24
N TRP A 50 3.80 9.78 -12.01
CA TRP A 50 3.58 11.14 -11.49
C TRP A 50 2.15 11.32 -11.00
N ASP A 51 1.97 12.17 -9.98
CA ASP A 51 0.67 12.43 -9.32
C ASP A 51 -0.01 11.14 -8.83
N THR A 52 0.82 10.22 -8.34
CA THR A 52 0.43 9.01 -7.62
C THR A 52 1.28 8.95 -6.36
N GLY A 53 1.31 7.81 -5.68
CA GLY A 53 2.26 7.58 -4.63
C GLY A 53 2.23 6.14 -4.16
N PRO A 54 2.93 5.85 -3.07
CA PRO A 54 3.46 6.82 -2.10
C PRO A 54 4.81 7.45 -2.50
N PHE A 55 5.11 8.67 -2.02
CA PHE A 55 6.44 9.28 -2.12
C PHE A 55 7.49 8.63 -1.20
N THR A 56 7.03 8.04 -0.09
CA THR A 56 7.84 7.30 0.89
C THR A 56 6.99 6.21 1.55
N ASP A 57 7.66 5.15 2.03
CA ASP A 57 7.12 4.09 2.91
C ASP A 57 6.27 4.60 4.09
N ALA A 58 5.36 3.77 4.64
CA ALA A 58 4.46 4.12 5.74
C ALA A 58 5.19 4.54 7.04
N SER A 59 6.36 3.95 7.29
CA SER A 59 7.25 4.28 8.41
C SER A 59 8.14 5.51 8.13
N GLY A 60 8.12 6.04 6.90
CA GLY A 60 8.97 7.14 6.42
C GLY A 60 10.29 6.69 5.79
N SER A 61 10.65 5.41 5.89
CA SER A 61 11.77 4.79 5.16
C SER A 61 11.64 3.27 5.18
N GLY A 62 11.63 2.62 4.02
CA GLY A 62 11.42 1.19 3.98
C GLY A 62 10.94 0.73 2.62
N HIS A 63 10.44 -0.50 2.58
CA HIS A 63 9.76 -1.01 1.40
C HIS A 63 8.31 -1.33 1.68
N TYR A 64 7.50 -1.20 0.63
CA TYR A 64 6.09 -1.56 0.62
C TYR A 64 5.78 -2.43 -0.61
N MET A 65 4.57 -2.97 -0.67
CA MET A 65 4.04 -3.59 -1.89
C MET A 65 3.09 -2.63 -2.58
N TYR A 66 3.17 -2.49 -3.90
CA TYR A 66 2.25 -1.67 -4.67
C TYR A 66 1.83 -2.30 -6.00
N THR A 67 0.73 -1.80 -6.57
CA THR A 67 0.31 -2.07 -7.94
C THR A 67 0.71 -0.91 -8.84
N GLU A 68 1.47 -1.18 -9.91
CA GLU A 68 1.79 -0.17 -10.93
C GLU A 68 0.68 -0.13 -12.00
N ALA A 69 -0.05 0.98 -12.05
CA ALA A 69 -1.22 1.20 -12.89
C ALA A 69 -0.89 1.70 -14.31
N SER A 70 0.35 2.08 -14.59
CA SER A 70 0.75 2.55 -15.91
C SER A 70 0.64 1.46 -16.99
N TYR A 71 0.86 1.85 -18.24
CA TYR A 71 0.89 0.93 -19.38
C TYR A 71 1.78 -0.31 -19.07
N PRO A 72 1.30 -1.55 -19.33
CA PRO A 72 0.17 -1.90 -20.19
C PRO A 72 -1.16 -2.15 -19.46
N ARG A 73 -1.32 -1.72 -18.21
CA ARG A 73 -2.56 -1.93 -17.46
C ARG A 73 -3.76 -1.21 -18.09
N ARG A 74 -4.93 -1.80 -17.87
CA ARG A 74 -6.23 -1.29 -18.33
C ARG A 74 -7.19 -1.13 -17.15
N PRO A 75 -8.24 -0.32 -17.30
CA PRO A 75 -9.27 -0.23 -16.28
C PRO A 75 -9.89 -1.58 -15.94
N GLY A 76 -9.93 -1.89 -14.65
CA GLY A 76 -10.41 -3.17 -14.11
C GLY A 76 -9.39 -4.31 -14.13
N ASP A 77 -8.17 -4.12 -14.65
CA ASP A 77 -7.09 -5.08 -14.42
C ASP A 77 -6.81 -5.17 -12.92
N ASN A 78 -6.55 -6.37 -12.42
CA ASN A 78 -6.31 -6.62 -11.01
C ASN A 78 -5.01 -7.38 -10.75
N ALA A 79 -4.49 -7.22 -9.54
CA ALA A 79 -3.36 -7.96 -8.99
C ALA A 79 -3.69 -8.47 -7.60
N LYS A 80 -3.29 -9.70 -7.28
CA LYS A 80 -3.56 -10.36 -6.01
C LYS A 80 -2.31 -10.96 -5.40
N ILE A 81 -2.05 -10.61 -4.14
CA ILE A 81 -1.10 -11.35 -3.29
C ILE A 81 -1.82 -12.02 -2.14
N GLU A 82 -1.26 -13.15 -1.69
CA GLU A 82 -1.79 -13.88 -0.55
C GLU A 82 -0.69 -14.28 0.43
N THR A 83 -1.09 -14.46 1.69
CA THR A 83 -0.18 -14.86 2.75
C THR A 83 0.52 -16.21 2.46
N PRO A 84 1.76 -16.42 2.95
CA PRO A 84 2.56 -17.63 2.67
C PRO A 84 1.86 -18.93 3.05
N LYS A 85 1.05 -18.88 4.11
CA LYS A 85 0.26 -20.01 4.62
C LYS A 85 -1.14 -19.53 5.00
N ALA A 86 -2.01 -20.49 5.26
CA ALA A 86 -3.32 -20.25 5.83
C ALA A 86 -3.22 -20.14 7.37
N TYR A 87 -4.08 -19.31 7.96
CA TYR A 87 -4.19 -19.08 9.41
C TYR A 87 -5.54 -19.56 9.91
N SER A 88 -5.60 -20.06 11.15
CA SER A 88 -6.87 -20.45 11.77
C SER A 88 -7.62 -19.20 12.21
N PHE A 89 -8.90 -19.15 11.84
CA PHE A 89 -9.86 -18.16 12.29
C PHE A 89 -10.87 -18.77 13.28
N ASP A 90 -10.61 -19.97 13.79
CA ASP A 90 -11.49 -20.65 14.73
C ASP A 90 -11.65 -19.83 16.01
N GLY A 91 -12.90 -19.76 16.50
CA GLY A 91 -13.23 -18.95 17.67
C GLY A 91 -13.46 -17.47 17.36
N GLY A 92 -13.12 -17.01 16.14
CA GLY A 92 -13.41 -15.65 15.68
C GLY A 92 -12.84 -14.60 16.60
N ASN A 93 -11.55 -14.66 16.90
CA ASN A 93 -10.85 -13.64 17.70
C ASN A 93 -9.62 -13.11 16.96
N LYS A 94 -9.75 -12.79 15.66
CA LYS A 94 -8.64 -12.29 14.85
C LYS A 94 -8.84 -10.85 14.45
N CYS A 95 -7.79 -10.06 14.60
CA CYS A 95 -7.73 -8.66 14.15
C CYS A 95 -6.70 -8.57 13.04
N LEU A 96 -7.08 -7.86 11.98
CA LEU A 96 -6.20 -7.56 10.85
C LEU A 96 -5.92 -6.06 10.87
N ARG A 97 -4.63 -5.72 10.88
CA ARG A 97 -4.14 -4.34 10.76
C ARG A 97 -3.18 -4.24 9.60
N PHE A 98 -3.28 -3.17 8.82
CA PHE A 98 -2.32 -2.84 7.76
C PHE A 98 -2.42 -1.36 7.38
N TYR A 99 -1.38 -0.86 6.74
CA TYR A 99 -1.37 0.46 6.11
C TYR A 99 -1.64 0.33 4.62
N TYR A 100 -2.30 1.33 4.04
CA TYR A 100 -2.55 1.41 2.62
C TYR A 100 -2.49 2.87 2.12
N TYR A 101 -2.15 3.03 0.85
CA TYR A 101 -2.02 4.33 0.20
C TYR A 101 -2.78 4.31 -1.13
N MET A 102 -3.68 5.28 -1.33
CA MET A 102 -4.53 5.39 -2.52
C MET A 102 -4.69 6.87 -2.89
N TYR A 103 -3.76 7.39 -3.68
CA TYR A 103 -3.78 8.77 -4.20
C TYR A 103 -3.77 8.80 -5.72
N GLY A 104 -4.73 9.53 -6.31
CA GLY A 104 -4.74 9.79 -7.74
C GLY A 104 -6.13 9.93 -8.34
N ALA A 105 -6.28 10.82 -9.31
CA ALA A 105 -7.60 11.15 -9.88
C ALA A 105 -8.28 9.98 -10.62
N ASP A 106 -7.51 8.95 -10.99
CA ASP A 106 -8.02 7.80 -11.74
C ASP A 106 -8.19 6.55 -10.85
N MET A 107 -8.15 6.74 -9.51
CA MET A 107 -8.00 5.66 -8.53
C MET A 107 -9.04 4.55 -8.65
N GLY A 108 -8.57 3.33 -8.40
CA GLY A 108 -9.37 2.12 -8.40
C GLY A 108 -9.82 1.70 -7.00
N THR A 109 -9.61 0.42 -6.69
CA THR A 109 -10.19 -0.22 -5.49
C THR A 109 -9.21 -1.19 -4.87
N LEU A 110 -9.08 -1.12 -3.53
CA LEU A 110 -8.38 -2.12 -2.72
C LEU A 110 -9.42 -3.02 -2.05
N LYS A 111 -9.25 -4.34 -2.16
CA LYS A 111 -10.08 -5.34 -1.47
C LYS A 111 -9.22 -6.29 -0.66
N VAL A 112 -9.73 -6.73 0.48
CA VAL A 112 -9.11 -7.82 1.26
C VAL A 112 -10.11 -8.94 1.47
N TYR A 113 -9.65 -10.17 1.29
CA TYR A 113 -10.43 -11.38 1.46
C TYR A 113 -9.80 -12.31 2.49
N VAL A 114 -10.65 -13.06 3.19
CA VAL A 114 -10.28 -14.23 3.99
C VAL A 114 -11.01 -15.43 3.40
N GLY A 115 -10.25 -16.32 2.78
CA GLY A 115 -10.84 -17.37 1.94
C GLY A 115 -11.63 -16.74 0.79
N ASN A 116 -12.93 -17.01 0.71
CA ASN A 116 -13.82 -16.45 -0.32
C ASN A 116 -14.65 -15.25 0.17
N LYS A 117 -14.45 -14.79 1.42
CA LYS A 117 -15.22 -13.69 2.00
C LYS A 117 -14.43 -12.39 1.89
N MET A 118 -15.02 -11.39 1.24
CA MET A 118 -14.50 -10.02 1.29
C MET A 118 -14.74 -9.44 2.69
N ILE A 119 -13.69 -8.89 3.30
CA ILE A 119 -13.69 -8.36 4.67
C ILE A 119 -13.36 -6.87 4.73
N PHE A 120 -12.79 -6.30 3.66
CA PHE A 120 -12.45 -4.89 3.53
C PHE A 120 -12.55 -4.47 2.07
N GLU A 121 -13.00 -3.24 1.84
CA GLU A 121 -13.02 -2.57 0.55
C GLU A 121 -12.87 -1.06 0.78
N ASP A 122 -11.97 -0.43 0.04
CA ASP A 122 -11.89 1.02 -0.08
C ASP A 122 -11.58 1.41 -1.54
N TYR A 123 -12.00 2.60 -1.96
CA TYR A 123 -11.95 3.01 -3.36
C TYR A 123 -11.85 4.51 -3.55
N GLY A 124 -11.35 4.91 -4.72
CA GLY A 124 -11.22 6.31 -5.10
C GLY A 124 -10.04 7.01 -4.42
N ASP A 125 -9.88 8.28 -4.77
CA ASP A 125 -8.79 9.12 -4.27
C ASP A 125 -8.99 9.45 -2.79
N LEU A 126 -8.08 8.99 -1.94
CA LEU A 126 -8.07 9.28 -0.50
C LEU A 126 -7.14 10.45 -0.17
N GLY A 127 -6.39 10.96 -1.14
CA GLY A 127 -5.38 11.99 -0.93
C GLY A 127 -4.01 11.43 -0.58
N GLU A 128 -3.04 12.32 -0.39
CA GLU A 128 -1.61 12.01 -0.33
C GLU A 128 -1.14 11.43 1.02
N PHE A 129 -1.89 10.52 1.62
CA PHE A 129 -1.62 9.99 2.97
C PHE A 129 -1.68 8.47 3.04
N TRP A 130 -0.88 7.91 3.95
CA TRP A 130 -1.06 6.53 4.40
C TRP A 130 -2.24 6.45 5.36
N TYR A 131 -3.16 5.54 5.05
CA TYR A 131 -4.31 5.20 5.88
C TYR A 131 -4.07 3.89 6.62
N THR A 132 -4.69 3.74 7.78
CA THR A 132 -4.63 2.51 8.58
C THR A 132 -5.98 1.82 8.57
N ALA A 133 -5.99 0.54 8.20
CA ALA A 133 -7.11 -0.35 8.45
C ALA A 133 -6.79 -1.16 9.72
N ASP A 134 -7.70 -1.17 10.69
CA ASP A 134 -7.58 -1.93 11.94
C ASP A 134 -8.96 -2.39 12.37
N PHE A 135 -9.26 -3.68 12.20
CA PHE A 135 -10.59 -4.20 12.42
C PHE A 135 -10.62 -5.68 12.78
N PHE A 136 -11.73 -6.07 13.43
CA PHE A 136 -12.08 -7.46 13.69
C PHE A 136 -12.40 -8.20 12.39
N VAL A 137 -11.76 -9.35 12.16
CA VAL A 137 -12.00 -10.17 10.99
C VAL A 137 -13.33 -10.93 11.15
N PRO A 138 -14.34 -10.71 10.29
CA PRO A 138 -15.66 -11.31 10.45
C PRO A 138 -15.71 -12.77 9.93
N VAL A 139 -14.71 -13.59 10.31
CA VAL A 139 -14.60 -15.02 10.00
C VAL A 139 -14.25 -15.74 11.29
N SER A 140 -15.00 -16.79 11.63
CA SER A 140 -14.91 -17.45 12.93
C SER A 140 -14.61 -18.96 12.86
N GLN A 141 -14.37 -19.49 11.65
CA GLN A 141 -14.15 -20.92 11.44
C GLN A 141 -13.22 -21.19 10.26
N GLY A 142 -12.39 -22.23 10.43
CA GLY A 142 -11.53 -22.78 9.40
C GLY A 142 -10.19 -22.06 9.26
N THR A 143 -9.37 -22.62 8.38
CA THR A 143 -8.02 -22.13 8.10
C THR A 143 -7.99 -21.52 6.71
N HIS A 144 -7.70 -20.21 6.62
CA HIS A 144 -7.80 -19.45 5.38
C HIS A 144 -6.55 -18.61 5.13
N LYS A 145 -6.25 -18.33 3.87
CA LYS A 145 -5.30 -17.28 3.51
C LYS A 145 -5.97 -15.92 3.50
N ILE A 146 -5.18 -14.88 3.73
CA ILE A 146 -5.59 -13.49 3.51
C ILE A 146 -5.11 -13.10 2.11
N ILE A 147 -5.98 -12.50 1.31
CA ILE A 147 -5.70 -12.08 -0.06
C ILE A 147 -5.93 -10.57 -0.16
N PHE A 148 -4.93 -9.84 -0.64
CA PHE A 148 -5.04 -8.43 -0.98
C PHE A 148 -5.17 -8.31 -2.49
N GLU A 149 -6.23 -7.65 -2.95
CA GLU A 149 -6.53 -7.43 -4.37
C GLU A 149 -6.55 -5.94 -4.66
N GLY A 150 -5.64 -5.49 -5.53
CA GLY A 150 -5.63 -4.13 -6.08
C GLY A 150 -6.25 -4.15 -7.46
N ILE A 151 -7.24 -3.29 -7.70
CA ILE A 151 -7.94 -3.17 -8.98
C ILE A 151 -7.66 -1.79 -9.56
N ILE A 152 -7.14 -1.74 -10.78
CA ILE A 152 -6.82 -0.49 -11.47
C ILE A 152 -8.12 0.24 -11.83
N GLY A 153 -8.18 1.53 -11.50
CA GLY A 153 -9.28 2.41 -11.82
C GLY A 153 -9.28 2.86 -13.28
N SER A 154 -9.59 4.12 -13.55
CA SER A 154 -9.85 4.57 -14.93
C SER A 154 -8.59 4.89 -15.76
N GLY A 155 -7.41 4.89 -15.14
CA GLY A 155 -6.17 5.39 -15.74
C GLY A 155 -4.93 5.11 -14.89
N TYR A 156 -3.80 5.71 -15.29
CA TYR A 156 -2.49 5.42 -14.70
C TYR A 156 -2.31 6.02 -13.29
N ARG A 157 -3.14 7.00 -12.89
CA ARG A 157 -3.10 7.54 -11.52
C ARG A 157 -3.90 6.68 -10.55
N SER A 158 -3.58 5.40 -10.51
CA SER A 158 -4.31 4.38 -9.75
C SER A 158 -3.37 3.39 -9.05
N ASP A 159 -2.18 3.86 -8.68
CA ASP A 159 -1.27 3.04 -7.89
C ASP A 159 -1.85 2.85 -6.48
N ILE A 160 -1.83 1.60 -6.00
CA ILE A 160 -2.31 1.21 -4.68
C ILE A 160 -1.14 0.59 -3.94
N ALA A 161 -0.83 1.07 -2.75
CA ALA A 161 0.21 0.48 -1.91
C ALA A 161 -0.37 -0.09 -0.62
N ILE A 162 0.30 -1.12 -0.08
CA ILE A 162 0.02 -1.72 1.22
C ILE A 162 1.33 -1.98 1.97
N ASP A 163 1.26 -1.87 3.30
CA ASP A 163 2.42 -2.00 4.18
C ASP A 163 2.02 -2.44 5.60
N ASP A 164 3.01 -2.82 6.41
CA ASP A 164 2.88 -3.04 7.86
C ASP A 164 1.69 -3.95 8.25
N ILE A 165 1.57 -5.08 7.55
CA ILE A 165 0.48 -6.04 7.70
C ILE A 165 0.70 -6.88 8.96
N VAL A 166 -0.29 -6.90 9.85
CA VAL A 166 -0.30 -7.69 11.08
C VAL A 166 -1.62 -8.45 11.21
N LEU A 167 -1.52 -9.76 11.45
CA LEU A 167 -2.62 -10.61 11.90
C LEU A 167 -2.30 -11.11 13.30
N GLU A 168 -3.21 -10.90 14.23
CA GLU A 168 -3.05 -11.32 15.61
C GLU A 168 -4.39 -11.64 16.26
N ASP A 169 -4.33 -12.30 17.41
CA ASP A 169 -5.49 -12.38 18.30
C ASP A 169 -5.91 -10.98 18.72
N CYS A 170 -7.19 -10.65 18.54
CA CYS A 170 -7.72 -9.43 19.13
C CYS A 170 -7.53 -9.52 20.64
N SER A 171 -6.78 -8.58 21.21
CA SER A 171 -6.69 -8.46 22.65
C SER A 171 -8.01 -7.91 23.17
N SER A 172 -8.44 -8.36 24.36
CA SER A 172 -9.54 -7.71 25.10
C SER A 172 -9.10 -6.35 25.69
N SER A 173 -8.11 -5.69 25.09
CA SER A 173 -7.59 -4.45 25.60
C SER A 173 -8.61 -3.35 25.31
N ASN A 174 -9.05 -2.68 26.37
CA ASN A 174 -9.66 -1.36 26.33
C ASN A 174 -8.66 -0.29 25.82
N THR A 175 -7.74 -0.64 24.93
CA THR A 175 -6.93 0.32 24.21
C THR A 175 -7.88 1.02 23.25
N PRO A 176 -8.07 2.35 23.38
CA PRO A 176 -8.75 3.11 22.35
C PRO A 176 -8.11 2.78 21.00
N PRO A 177 -8.89 2.79 19.89
CA PRO A 177 -8.29 2.75 18.57
C PRO A 177 -7.12 3.75 18.54
N PRO A 178 -5.98 3.40 17.91
CA PRO A 178 -4.86 4.33 17.82
C PRO A 178 -5.40 5.68 17.33
N PRO A 179 -4.94 6.81 17.91
CA PRO A 179 -5.33 8.11 17.39
C PRO A 179 -5.11 8.11 15.88
N PRO A 180 -5.95 8.84 15.10
CA PRO A 180 -5.74 9.00 13.67
C PRO A 180 -4.26 9.27 13.41
N PRO A 181 -3.65 8.65 12.37
CA PRO A 181 -2.21 8.67 12.18
C PRO A 181 -1.68 10.09 12.40
N THR A 182 -0.93 10.26 13.49
CA THR A 182 -0.20 11.51 13.69
C THR A 182 0.93 11.44 12.69
N GLN A 183 0.83 12.28 11.67
CA GLN A 183 1.79 12.40 10.58
C GLN A 183 3.22 12.23 11.10
N ALA A 184 3.97 11.26 10.56
CA ALA A 184 5.39 11.49 10.43
C ALA A 184 5.53 12.75 9.57
N PRO A 185 6.33 13.76 9.98
CA PRO A 185 6.47 14.96 9.19
C PRO A 185 6.92 14.56 7.78
N THR A 186 6.11 14.88 6.78
CA THR A 186 6.51 14.75 5.38
C THR A 186 7.84 15.49 5.22
N PRO A 187 8.88 14.85 4.65
CA PRO A 187 10.05 15.58 4.22
C PRO A 187 9.57 16.72 3.31
N PRO A 188 10.14 17.93 3.44
CA PRO A 188 9.80 19.01 2.51
C PRO A 188 10.00 18.50 1.07
N PRO A 189 9.14 18.90 0.12
CA PRO A 189 9.29 18.52 -1.28
C PRO A 189 10.74 18.71 -1.71
N PRO A 190 11.36 17.76 -2.44
CA PRO A 190 12.68 18.00 -3.00
C PRO A 190 12.58 19.28 -3.83
N THR A 191 13.32 20.31 -3.41
CA THR A 191 13.41 21.58 -4.13
C THR A 191 13.75 21.24 -5.56
N GLN A 192 12.81 21.45 -6.48
CA GLN A 192 13.07 21.24 -7.90
C GLN A 192 14.34 22.02 -8.25
N ALA A 193 15.35 21.32 -8.76
CA ALA A 193 16.50 21.99 -9.32
C ALA A 193 15.96 22.99 -10.36
N PRO A 194 16.45 24.25 -10.37
CA PRO A 194 15.97 25.24 -11.32
C PRO A 194 16.10 24.65 -12.72
N THR A 195 14.99 24.61 -13.45
CA THR A 195 14.96 24.22 -14.87
C THR A 195 16.05 25.01 -15.59
N PRO A 196 16.93 24.34 -16.36
CA PRO A 196 17.92 25.03 -17.18
C PRO A 196 17.19 26.07 -18.05
N PRO A 197 17.75 27.28 -18.22
CA PRO A 197 17.18 28.24 -19.14
C PRO A 197 17.06 27.60 -20.54
N PRO A 198 15.99 27.92 -21.29
CA PRO A 198 15.84 27.41 -22.64
C PRO A 198 17.09 27.75 -23.47
N PRO A 199 17.50 26.88 -24.40
CA PRO A 199 18.60 27.17 -25.30
C PRO A 199 18.34 28.50 -26.01
N VAL A 200 19.29 29.43 -25.92
CA VAL A 200 19.27 30.66 -26.71
C VAL A 200 19.32 30.24 -28.18
N THR A 201 18.20 30.36 -28.88
CA THR A 201 18.18 30.24 -30.33
C THR A 201 18.85 31.49 -30.89
N ASP A 202 20.15 31.40 -31.13
CA ASP A 202 20.87 32.42 -31.90
C ASP A 202 20.24 32.56 -33.28
N GLY A 203 20.08 33.81 -33.67
CA GLY A 203 19.26 34.25 -34.77
C GLY A 203 19.64 33.68 -36.13
N ALA A 204 18.58 33.54 -36.94
CA ALA A 204 18.54 33.79 -38.37
C ALA A 204 19.78 33.37 -39.19
N THR A 205 19.70 32.17 -39.77
CA THR A 205 20.45 31.87 -41.00
C THR A 205 19.95 32.81 -42.11
N PRO A 206 20.84 33.56 -42.81
CA PRO A 206 20.42 34.42 -43.90
C PRO A 206 19.85 33.59 -45.06
N PRO A 207 18.89 34.13 -45.84
CA PRO A 207 18.30 33.41 -46.96
C PRO A 207 19.35 33.16 -48.06
N PRO A 208 19.26 32.03 -48.79
CA PRO A 208 20.17 31.75 -49.89
C PRO A 208 20.02 32.78 -51.02
N PRO A 209 21.12 33.14 -51.72
CA PRO A 209 21.05 34.06 -52.85
C PRO A 209 20.24 33.44 -54.00
N SER A 210 19.36 34.26 -54.58
CA SER A 210 18.59 33.91 -55.76
C SER A 210 19.51 33.66 -56.95
N VAL A 211 19.49 32.43 -57.48
CA VAL A 211 20.13 32.11 -58.76
C VAL A 211 19.28 32.67 -59.88
N ALA A 212 19.84 33.62 -60.62
CA ALA A 212 19.28 34.13 -61.87
C ALA A 212 19.35 33.06 -62.97
N LYS A 213 18.28 32.98 -63.76
CA LYS A 213 18.20 32.24 -65.01
C LYS A 213 19.01 32.97 -66.09
N GLU A 214 19.96 32.29 -66.72
CA GLU A 214 20.38 32.58 -68.09
C GLU A 214 20.44 31.27 -68.90
N ASN A 215 20.16 31.43 -70.19
CA ASN A 215 19.64 30.47 -71.17
C ASN A 215 20.53 29.26 -71.49
#